data_AF-A0A9W6R8T3-F1
#
_entry.id   AF-A0A9W6R8T3-F1
#
_cell.length_a   1.000
_cell.length_b   1.000
_cell.length_c   1.000
_cell.angle_alpha   90.00
_cell.angle_beta   90.00
_cell.angle_gamma   90.00
#
_symmetry.space_group_name_H-M   'P 1'
#
loop_
_entity.id
_entity.type
_entity.pdbx_description
1 polymer ?
#
loop_
_entity_poly.entity_id
_entity_poly.type
_entity_poly.pdbx_seq_one_letter_code
_entity_poly.pdbx_strand_id
1 'polypeptide(L)'
;MNRSSARIGKGAGYSDLEVALLIEDGLVTDETTIVAPVHHLQVVDEEIPETEHDFSVDLIVTPHEVIECPNRRRPRGLVWEDLTSEKIEAIPVLGLRAKARGQGRRRSHDRKLRRRRLRSGPSIESGRRNARPAFSLPDGVRPSSKIMPVTTRTTHASLEWFW
;
A
#
# COMPACT_ATOMS: atom_id res chain seq x y z
N MET A 1 3.23 -21.29 -14.43
CA MET A 1 2.27 -21.10 -13.32
C MET A 1 1.73 -22.46 -12.94
N ASN A 2 1.26 -22.66 -11.72
CA ASN A 2 0.57 -23.90 -11.35
C ASN A 2 -0.89 -23.64 -10.98
N ARG A 3 -1.69 -24.71 -10.84
CA ARG A 3 -3.12 -24.63 -10.49
C ARG A 3 -3.36 -24.04 -9.10
N SER A 4 -2.32 -23.95 -8.25
CA SER A 4 -2.34 -23.26 -6.96
C SER A 4 -2.06 -21.77 -7.05
N SER A 5 -2.04 -21.17 -8.25
CA SER A 5 -1.81 -19.74 -8.57
C SER A 5 -0.36 -19.26 -8.52
N ALA A 6 0.57 -20.11 -8.10
CA ALA A 6 1.97 -19.76 -8.00
C ALA A 6 2.57 -19.56 -9.42
N ARG A 7 3.55 -18.67 -9.52
CA ARG A 7 4.08 -18.22 -10.81
C ARG A 7 5.59 -18.10 -10.79
N ILE A 8 6.20 -18.42 -11.92
CA ILE A 8 7.61 -18.19 -12.18
C ILE A 8 7.69 -17.06 -13.20
N GLY A 9 8.17 -15.90 -12.77
CA GLY A 9 8.45 -14.78 -13.66
C GLY A 9 9.83 -14.90 -14.32
N LYS A 10 10.24 -13.86 -15.05
CA LYS A 10 11.58 -13.75 -15.65
C LYS A 10 12.73 -13.63 -14.61
N GLY A 11 12.42 -13.68 -13.31
CA GLY A 11 13.38 -13.61 -12.21
C GLY A 11 13.72 -12.20 -11.69
N ALA A 12 13.35 -11.14 -12.43
CA ALA A 12 13.65 -9.76 -12.01
C ALA A 12 12.64 -9.19 -10.98
N GLY A 13 11.47 -9.82 -10.82
CA GLY A 13 10.44 -9.41 -9.85
C GLY A 13 9.68 -8.13 -10.20
N TYR A 14 9.72 -7.66 -11.46
CA TYR A 14 9.04 -6.39 -11.84
C TYR A 14 7.53 -6.45 -11.68
N SER A 15 6.89 -7.55 -12.08
CA SER A 15 5.44 -7.70 -11.94
C SER A 15 4.99 -7.66 -10.48
N ASP A 16 5.78 -8.22 -9.56
CA ASP A 16 5.52 -8.14 -8.12
C ASP A 16 5.61 -6.71 -7.60
N LEU A 17 6.60 -5.95 -8.08
CA LEU A 17 6.75 -4.54 -7.74
C LEU A 17 5.60 -3.69 -8.26
N GLU A 18 5.14 -3.93 -9.49
CA GLU A 18 4.03 -3.19 -10.08
C GLU A 18 2.75 -3.43 -9.30
N VAL A 19 2.43 -4.69 -8.98
CA VAL A 19 1.26 -5.01 -8.15
C VAL A 19 1.41 -4.40 -6.75
N ALA A 20 2.58 -4.51 -6.11
CA ALA A 20 2.82 -3.91 -4.81
C ALA A 20 2.66 -2.38 -4.80
N LEU A 21 3.13 -1.69 -5.85
CA LEU A 21 2.95 -0.25 -6.02
C LEU A 21 1.48 0.13 -6.19
N LEU A 22 0.75 -0.62 -7.02
CA LEU A 22 -0.68 -0.41 -7.24
C LEU A 22 -1.50 -0.68 -5.96
N ILE A 23 -1.08 -1.65 -5.14
CA ILE A 23 -1.68 -1.91 -3.81
C ILE A 23 -1.41 -0.74 -2.86
N GLU A 24 -0.17 -0.25 -2.78
CA GLU A 24 0.15 0.91 -1.93
C GLU A 24 -0.65 2.16 -2.33
N ASP A 25 -1.00 2.30 -3.61
CA ASP A 25 -1.79 3.40 -4.14
C ASP A 25 -3.32 3.17 -4.06
N GLY A 26 -3.74 1.99 -3.57
CA GLY A 26 -5.16 1.61 -3.46
C GLY A 26 -5.84 1.36 -4.80
N LEU A 27 -5.08 1.18 -5.88
CA LEU A 27 -5.58 0.90 -7.23
C LEU A 27 -5.85 -0.60 -7.43
N VAL A 28 -5.09 -1.44 -6.75
CA VAL A 28 -5.36 -2.87 -6.60
C VAL A 28 -5.77 -3.12 -5.15
N THR A 29 -6.95 -3.70 -4.97
CA THR A 29 -7.54 -3.99 -3.65
C THR A 29 -7.97 -5.44 -3.57
N ASP A 30 -8.48 -5.87 -2.41
CA ASP A 30 -9.07 -7.21 -2.24
C ASP A 30 -10.19 -7.51 -3.25
N GLU A 31 -10.91 -6.46 -3.70
CA GLU A 31 -11.99 -6.56 -4.69
C GLU A 31 -11.49 -6.66 -6.14
N THR A 32 -10.22 -6.37 -6.40
CA THR A 32 -9.65 -6.40 -7.76
C THR A 32 -9.37 -7.84 -8.18
N THR A 33 -9.87 -8.27 -9.34
CA THR A 33 -9.54 -9.57 -9.94
C THR A 33 -8.29 -9.46 -10.80
N ILE A 34 -7.29 -10.31 -10.56
CA ILE A 34 -6.05 -10.44 -11.32
C ILE A 34 -6.11 -11.70 -12.17
N VAL A 35 -5.92 -11.55 -13.48
CA VAL A 35 -6.02 -12.64 -14.46
C VAL A 35 -4.70 -12.80 -15.18
N ALA A 36 -4.23 -14.04 -15.33
CA ALA A 36 -3.08 -14.39 -16.15
C ALA A 36 -3.51 -15.19 -17.39
N PRO A 37 -3.51 -14.58 -18.59
CA PRO A 37 -3.68 -15.30 -19.84
C PRO A 37 -2.36 -16.00 -20.23
N VAL A 38 -2.36 -17.33 -20.30
CA VAL A 38 -1.18 -18.16 -20.59
C VAL A 38 -1.50 -19.23 -21.62
N HIS A 39 -0.47 -19.80 -22.25
CA HIS A 39 -0.61 -21.04 -23.01
C HIS A 39 -0.73 -22.24 -22.06
N HIS A 40 -1.43 -23.31 -22.46
CA HIS A 40 -1.63 -24.50 -21.61
C HIS A 40 -0.31 -25.16 -21.16
N LEU A 41 0.74 -25.10 -22.01
CA LEU A 41 2.09 -25.59 -21.67
C LEU A 41 2.80 -24.79 -20.56
N GLN A 42 2.31 -23.58 -20.24
CA GLN A 42 2.85 -22.79 -19.14
C GLN A 42 2.14 -23.09 -17.81
N VAL A 43 1.13 -23.97 -17.82
CA VAL A 43 0.47 -24.49 -16.63
C VAL A 43 1.11 -25.83 -16.27
N VAL A 44 1.73 -25.88 -15.10
CA VAL A 44 2.51 -27.02 -14.62
C VAL A 44 1.90 -27.55 -13.32
N ASP A 45 2.09 -28.83 -13.01
CA ASP A 45 1.55 -29.46 -11.79
C ASP A 45 2.54 -29.40 -10.61
N GLU A 46 3.79 -29.04 -10.91
CA GLU A 46 4.87 -28.92 -9.94
C GLU A 46 4.63 -27.77 -8.95
N GLU A 47 5.14 -27.97 -7.73
CA GLU A 47 5.18 -26.93 -6.72
C GLU A 47 6.19 -25.85 -7.14
N ILE A 48 5.74 -24.60 -7.10
CA ILE A 48 6.55 -23.43 -7.42
C ILE A 48 6.87 -22.75 -6.09
N PRO A 49 8.15 -22.58 -5.72
CA PRO A 49 8.52 -21.83 -4.53
C PRO A 49 8.08 -20.37 -4.65
N GLU A 50 7.56 -19.83 -3.56
CA GLU A 50 7.12 -18.44 -3.46
C GLU A 50 7.83 -17.72 -2.30
N THR A 51 7.92 -16.41 -2.40
CA THR A 51 8.55 -15.48 -1.46
C THR A 51 7.54 -14.43 -0.99
N GLU A 52 7.83 -13.68 0.09
CA GLU A 52 6.90 -12.75 0.73
C GLU A 52 6.28 -11.71 -0.23
N HIS A 53 7.06 -11.25 -1.21
CA HIS A 53 6.64 -10.23 -2.17
C HIS A 53 5.83 -10.78 -3.36
N ASP A 54 5.77 -12.10 -3.55
CA ASP A 54 4.99 -12.71 -4.63
C ASP A 54 3.48 -12.55 -4.40
N PHE A 55 2.74 -12.42 -5.50
CA PHE A 55 1.28 -12.41 -5.50
C PHE A 55 0.69 -13.56 -6.33
N SER A 56 -0.48 -14.03 -5.89
CA SER A 56 -1.34 -14.99 -6.57
C SER A 56 -2.26 -14.30 -7.58
N VAL A 57 -2.54 -14.99 -8.68
CA VAL A 57 -3.64 -14.62 -9.59
C VAL A 57 -4.94 -15.26 -9.14
N ASP A 58 -6.07 -14.64 -9.50
CA ASP A 58 -7.40 -15.17 -9.20
C ASP A 58 -7.87 -16.14 -10.29
N LEU A 59 -7.43 -15.91 -11.53
CA LEU A 59 -7.76 -16.73 -12.70
C LEU A 59 -6.54 -16.99 -13.56
N ILE A 60 -6.35 -18.23 -13.97
CA ILE A 60 -5.44 -18.61 -15.07
C ILE A 60 -6.33 -18.93 -16.27
N VAL A 61 -6.13 -18.21 -17.37
CA VAL A 61 -6.92 -18.38 -18.59
C VAL A 61 -6.04 -18.95 -19.69
N THR A 62 -6.46 -20.09 -20.23
CA THR A 62 -5.84 -20.71 -21.41
C THR A 62 -6.84 -20.71 -22.58
N PRO A 63 -6.40 -21.01 -23.81
CA PRO A 63 -7.34 -21.20 -24.92
C PRO A 63 -8.37 -22.34 -24.72
N HIS A 64 -8.15 -23.24 -23.75
CA HIS A 64 -8.97 -24.45 -23.58
C HIS A 64 -9.77 -24.47 -22.28
N GLU A 65 -9.31 -23.77 -21.24
CA GLU A 65 -9.95 -23.76 -19.92
C GLU A 65 -9.66 -22.46 -19.16
N VAL A 66 -10.55 -22.15 -18.21
CA VAL A 66 -10.36 -21.14 -17.17
C VAL A 66 -10.19 -21.88 -15.85
N ILE A 67 -9.09 -21.62 -15.15
CA ILE A 67 -8.76 -22.24 -13.87
C ILE A 67 -8.95 -21.20 -12.78
N GLU A 68 -9.84 -21.49 -11.83
CA GLU A 68 -10.05 -20.65 -10.65
C GLU A 68 -9.00 -20.92 -9.58
N CYS A 69 -8.45 -19.85 -9.03
CA CYS A 69 -7.41 -19.88 -8.01
C CYS A 69 -7.92 -19.24 -6.71
N PRO A 70 -8.53 -20.02 -5.79
CA PRO A 70 -9.20 -19.47 -4.61
C PRO A 70 -8.22 -18.95 -3.54
N ASN A 71 -6.98 -19.43 -3.54
CA ASN A 71 -5.98 -19.06 -2.56
C ASN A 71 -5.34 -17.71 -2.91
N ARG A 72 -5.99 -16.63 -2.50
CA ARG A 72 -5.51 -15.27 -2.73
C ARG A 72 -4.36 -14.92 -1.79
N ARG A 73 -3.19 -14.71 -2.36
CA ARG A 73 -2.03 -14.14 -1.68
C ARG A 73 -1.66 -12.81 -2.34
N ARG A 74 -1.63 -11.74 -1.56
CA ARG A 74 -1.24 -10.41 -2.04
C ARG A 74 -0.27 -9.77 -1.04
N PRO A 75 0.81 -9.14 -1.51
CA PRO A 75 1.68 -8.37 -0.63
C PRO A 75 0.89 -7.17 -0.10
N ARG A 76 1.21 -6.71 1.11
CA ARG A 76 0.58 -5.50 1.69
C ARG A 76 1.09 -4.20 1.09
N GLY A 77 2.04 -4.29 0.16
CA GLY A 77 2.78 -3.17 -0.42
C GLY A 77 4.22 -3.60 -0.72
N LEU A 78 5.11 -2.63 -0.90
CA LEU A 78 6.51 -2.93 -1.22
C LEU A 78 7.23 -3.54 0.00
N VAL A 79 7.88 -4.69 -0.21
CA VAL A 79 8.85 -5.26 0.75
C VAL A 79 10.19 -4.55 0.54
N TRP A 80 10.44 -3.51 1.33
CA TRP A 80 11.61 -2.64 1.13
C TRP A 80 12.92 -3.33 1.45
N GLU A 81 12.88 -4.37 2.28
CA GLU A 81 13.99 -5.20 2.70
C GLU A 81 14.55 -6.05 1.54
N ASP A 82 13.71 -6.35 0.53
CA ASP A 82 14.06 -7.14 -0.65
C ASP A 82 14.56 -6.27 -1.82
N LEU A 83 14.55 -4.94 -1.67
CA LEU A 83 14.95 -3.99 -2.70
C LEU A 83 16.42 -3.60 -2.59
N THR A 84 17.22 -4.01 -3.57
CA THR A 84 18.62 -3.56 -3.68
C THR A 84 18.69 -2.09 -4.11
N SER A 85 19.81 -1.44 -3.79
CA SER A 85 20.07 -0.05 -4.19
C SER A 85 20.02 0.13 -5.71
N GLU A 86 20.57 -0.83 -6.46
CA GLU A 86 20.57 -0.82 -7.92
C GLU A 86 19.13 -0.85 -8.47
N LYS A 87 18.25 -1.64 -7.86
CA LYS A 87 16.84 -1.74 -8.26
C LYS A 87 16.07 -0.45 -7.95
N ILE A 88 16.36 0.19 -6.82
CA ILE A 88 15.78 1.48 -6.44
C ILE A 88 16.23 2.60 -7.40
N GLU A 89 17.49 2.57 -7.83
CA GLU A 89 18.04 3.54 -8.79
C GLU A 89 17.51 3.32 -10.20
N ALA A 90 17.35 2.07 -10.63
CA ALA A 90 16.85 1.69 -11.94
C ALA A 90 15.36 2.03 -12.14
N ILE A 91 14.55 2.04 -11.07
CA ILE A 91 13.11 2.29 -11.12
C ILE A 91 12.79 3.65 -10.47
N PRO A 92 12.56 4.73 -11.24
CA PRO A 92 12.42 6.08 -10.70
C PRO A 92 11.36 6.25 -9.60
N VAL A 93 10.23 5.55 -9.71
CA VAL A 93 9.16 5.62 -8.70
C VAL A 93 9.61 5.07 -7.34
N LEU A 94 10.46 4.04 -7.31
CA LEU A 94 11.03 3.52 -6.06
C LEU A 94 11.96 4.53 -5.42
N GLY A 95 12.83 5.18 -6.22
CA GLY A 95 13.71 6.24 -5.73
C GLY A 95 12.96 7.43 -5.13
N LEU A 96 11.85 7.86 -5.75
CA LEU A 96 10.99 8.92 -5.21
C LEU A 96 10.34 8.51 -3.87
N ARG A 97 9.79 7.29 -3.80
CA ARG A 97 9.18 6.76 -2.56
C ARG A 97 10.21 6.59 -1.44
N ALA A 98 11.41 6.11 -1.73
CA ALA A 98 12.50 5.97 -0.76
C ALA A 98 12.86 7.32 -0.12
N LYS A 99 12.98 8.38 -0.93
CA LYS A 99 13.24 9.76 -0.46
C LYS A 99 12.11 10.26 0.46
N ALA A 100 10.85 10.07 0.06
CA ALA A 100 9.70 10.48 0.86
C ALA A 100 9.65 9.78 2.23
N ARG A 101 9.93 8.46 2.27
CA ARG A 101 10.02 7.67 3.51
C ARG A 101 11.12 8.19 4.45
N GLY A 102 12.29 8.53 3.91
CA GLY A 102 13.39 9.12 4.67
C GLY A 102 13.06 10.48 5.29
N GLN A 103 12.35 11.34 4.54
CA GLN A 103 11.92 12.66 5.01
C GLN A 103 10.88 12.57 6.14
N GLY A 104 9.92 11.63 6.04
CA GLY A 104 8.91 11.39 7.07
C GLY A 104 9.51 10.92 8.41
N ARG A 105 10.52 10.04 8.35
CA ARG A 105 11.28 9.59 9.53
C ARG A 105 12.03 10.74 10.21
N ARG A 106 12.72 11.59 9.43
CA ARG A 106 13.45 12.77 9.96
C ARG A 106 12.52 13.77 10.64
N ARG A 107 11.41 14.14 9.99
CA ARG A 107 10.42 15.08 10.57
C ARG A 107 9.83 14.57 11.89
N SER A 108 9.56 13.27 11.97
CA SER A 108 9.02 12.63 13.18
C SER A 108 10.02 12.66 14.34
N HIS A 109 11.31 12.44 14.06
CA HIS A 109 12.39 12.52 15.04
C HIS A 109 12.57 13.95 15.57
N ASP A 110 12.61 14.95 14.69
CA ASP A 110 12.72 16.37 15.06
C ASP A 110 11.55 16.84 15.94
N ARG A 111 10.33 16.39 15.63
CA ARG A 111 9.14 16.71 16.42
C ARG A 111 9.19 16.11 17.83
N LYS A 112 9.74 14.89 17.99
CA LYS A 112 9.96 14.27 19.31
C LYS A 112 11.02 15.04 20.11
N LEU A 113 12.14 15.42 19.48
CA LEU A 113 13.20 16.21 20.11
C LEU A 113 12.69 17.58 20.60
N ARG A 114 11.92 18.28 19.76
CA ARG A 114 11.30 19.57 20.14
C ARG A 114 10.32 19.44 21.31
N ARG A 115 9.48 18.40 21.33
CA ARG A 115 8.55 18.14 22.45
C ARG A 115 9.27 17.82 23.76
N ARG A 116 10.41 17.11 23.71
CA ARG A 116 11.24 16.85 24.90
C ARG A 116 11.84 18.15 25.45
N ARG A 117 12.40 19.01 24.58
CA ARG A 117 12.92 20.33 24.99
C ARG A 117 11.87 21.25 25.61
N LEU A 118 10.62 21.21 25.11
CA LEU A 118 9.52 22.00 25.69
C LEU A 118 9.04 21.47 27.05
N ARG A 119 9.18 20.15 27.33
CA ARG A 119 8.86 19.56 28.63
C ARG A 119 9.99 19.69 29.65
N SER A 120 11.23 19.83 29.20
CA SER A 120 12.41 20.02 30.05
C SER A 120 12.86 21.49 30.13
N GLY A 121 12.04 22.43 29.67
CA GLY A 121 12.29 23.85 29.86
C GLY A 121 12.14 24.22 31.34
N PRO A 122 12.84 25.26 31.84
CA PRO A 122 12.76 25.65 33.24
C PRO A 122 11.32 25.99 33.60
N SER A 123 10.84 25.46 34.72
CA SER A 123 9.54 25.76 35.30
C SER A 123 9.42 27.27 35.45
N ILE A 124 8.64 27.91 34.59
CA ILE A 124 8.30 29.32 34.77
C ILE A 124 7.40 29.37 35.99
N GLU A 125 7.98 29.76 37.11
CA GLU A 125 7.30 30.03 38.37
C GLU A 125 6.13 30.99 38.10
N SER A 126 4.93 30.58 38.53
CA SER A 126 3.68 31.23 38.21
C SER A 126 3.57 32.60 38.89
N GLY A 127 4.11 33.63 38.25
CA GLY A 127 3.75 35.02 38.52
C GLY A 127 2.29 35.25 38.15
N ARG A 128 1.48 35.57 39.16
CA ARG A 128 0.04 35.91 39.10
C ARG A 128 -0.30 36.73 37.84
N ARG A 129 -1.09 36.15 36.94
CA ARG A 129 -1.77 36.89 35.87
C ARG A 129 -3.18 37.22 36.33
N ASN A 130 -3.45 38.52 36.39
CA ASN A 130 -4.76 39.10 36.65
C ASN A 130 -5.80 38.51 35.69
N ALA A 131 -6.97 38.24 36.27
CA ALA A 131 -8.15 37.73 35.59
C ALA A 131 -8.52 38.59 34.38
N ARG A 132 -8.74 37.94 33.24
CA ARG A 132 -9.49 38.51 32.13
C ARG A 132 -10.98 38.27 32.39
N PRO A 133 -11.88 39.23 32.10
CA PRO A 133 -13.31 39.03 32.31
C PRO A 133 -13.85 38.01 31.30
N ALA A 134 -14.83 37.23 31.75
CA ALA A 134 -15.49 36.19 30.97
C ALA A 134 -16.28 36.82 29.81
N PHE A 135 -15.99 36.37 28.58
CA PHE A 135 -16.84 36.58 27.43
C PHE A 135 -17.76 35.36 27.30
N SER A 136 -19.05 35.56 27.57
CA SER A 136 -20.11 34.57 27.43
C SER A 136 -20.49 34.39 25.96
N LEU A 137 -20.56 33.14 25.50
CA LEU A 137 -21.12 32.76 24.21
C LEU A 137 -22.62 32.42 24.39
N PRO A 138 -23.52 32.86 23.50
CA PRO A 138 -24.90 32.42 23.50
C PRO A 138 -25.05 31.00 22.95
N ASP A 139 -26.00 30.27 23.52
CA ASP A 139 -26.34 28.88 23.20
C ASP A 139 -26.89 28.70 21.78
N GLY A 140 -26.56 27.55 21.19
CA GLY A 140 -27.46 26.87 20.26
C GLY A 140 -27.01 26.78 18.81
N VAL A 141 -26.16 25.80 18.48
CA VAL A 141 -26.16 25.15 17.16
C VAL A 141 -25.85 23.66 17.33
N ARG A 142 -26.84 22.78 17.10
CA ARG A 142 -26.62 21.34 16.95
C ARG A 142 -26.17 21.05 15.50
N PRO A 143 -25.15 20.22 15.25
CA PRO A 143 -24.86 19.77 13.90
C PRO A 143 -25.78 18.60 13.52
N SER A 144 -26.49 18.72 12.39
CA SER A 144 -27.23 17.60 11.79
C SER A 144 -26.28 16.68 11.03
N SER A 145 -26.30 15.38 11.32
CA SER A 145 -25.66 14.35 10.52
C SER A 145 -26.47 14.08 9.25
N LYS A 146 -25.92 14.43 8.08
CA LYS A 146 -26.33 13.83 6.80
C LYS A 146 -25.21 12.94 6.31
N ILE A 147 -25.42 11.64 6.45
CA ILE A 147 -24.63 10.58 5.82
C ILE A 147 -25.16 10.46 4.38
N MET A 148 -24.28 10.60 3.39
CA MET A 148 -24.55 10.24 2.00
C MET A 148 -23.91 8.89 1.72
N PRO A 149 -24.58 7.94 1.05
CA PRO A 149 -23.97 6.67 0.68
C PRO A 149 -22.94 6.89 -0.45
N VAL A 150 -21.75 6.32 -0.28
CA VAL A 150 -20.75 6.16 -1.35
C VAL A 150 -21.17 4.96 -2.18
N THR A 151 -21.55 5.19 -3.43
CA THR A 151 -21.78 4.13 -4.41
C THR A 151 -20.42 3.58 -4.84
N THR A 152 -20.13 2.33 -4.49
CA THR A 152 -18.93 1.61 -4.96
C THR A 152 -19.07 1.32 -6.46
N ARG A 153 -18.14 1.86 -7.26
CA ARG A 153 -17.93 1.42 -8.65
C ARG A 153 -16.86 0.34 -8.63
N THR A 154 -17.22 -0.86 -9.02
CA THR A 154 -16.28 -1.94 -9.32
C THR A 154 -15.43 -1.55 -10.53
N THR A 155 -14.22 -1.06 -10.30
CA THR A 155 -13.23 -0.81 -11.35
C THR A 155 -12.56 -2.12 -11.72
N HIS A 156 -12.76 -2.56 -12.97
CA HIS A 156 -11.98 -3.63 -13.58
C HIS A 156 -10.68 -3.02 -14.10
N ALA A 157 -9.53 -3.46 -13.57
CA ALA A 157 -8.22 -3.12 -14.12
C ALA A 157 -7.79 -4.26 -15.06
N SER A 158 -8.04 -4.10 -16.36
CA SER A 158 -7.41 -4.93 -17.38
C SER A 158 -5.97 -4.45 -17.57
N LEU A 159 -5.02 -5.15 -16.96
CA LEU A 159 -3.60 -4.99 -17.27
C LEU A 159 -3.27 -5.94 -18.42
N GLU A 160 -3.17 -5.39 -19.63
CA GLU A 160 -2.68 -6.13 -20.79
C GLU A 160 -1.15 -6.24 -20.73
N TRP A 161 -0.65 -7.46 -20.52
CA TRP A 161 0.77 -7.78 -20.51
C TRP A 161 1.12 -8.54 -21.80
N PHE A 162 1.81 -7.89 -22.74
CA PHE A 162 2.48 -8.58 -23.83
C PHE A 162 3.75 -9.25 -23.28
N TRP A 163 3.85 -10.57 -23.52
CA TRP A 163 4.88 -11.49 -23.06
C TRP A 163 6.32 -11.13 -23.49
#